data_AF-A0A537ZYP2-F1
#
_entry.id   AF-A0A537ZYP2-F1
#
_cell.length_a   1.000
_cell.length_b   1.000
_cell.length_c   1.000
_cell.angle_alpha   90.00
_cell.angle_beta   90.00
_cell.angle_gamma   90.00
#
_symmetry.space_group_name_H-M   'P 1'
#
loop_
_entity.id
_entity.type
_entity.pdbx_description
1 polymer ?
#
loop_
_entity_poly.entity_id
_entity_poly.type
_entity_poly.pdbx_seq_one_letter_code
_entity_poly.pdbx_strand_id
1 'polypeptide(L)'
;MTHSIVDANDIEAQKGVFKPMGRTLGVSAFGINQLELPPGAEGPMHDHASDGQEEVYVIVRGNGTIRLDGTEEHLEVGKYVFVPPEQKR
;
A
#
# COMPACT_ATOMS: atom_id res chain seq x y z
N MET A 1 24.87 7.65 -2.26
CA MET A 1 24.74 6.18 -2.13
C MET A 1 24.66 5.58 -3.52
N THR A 2 25.25 4.41 -3.74
CA THR A 2 25.37 3.76 -5.06
C THR A 2 24.16 2.92 -5.45
N HIS A 3 23.44 2.33 -4.49
CA HIS A 3 22.08 1.73 -4.55
C HIS A 3 21.84 0.91 -3.27
N SER A 4 20.59 0.48 -3.02
CA SER A 4 20.20 -0.43 -1.93
C SER A 4 19.30 -1.53 -2.47
N ILE A 5 19.43 -2.75 -1.96
CA ILE A 5 18.54 -3.89 -2.25
C ILE A 5 18.00 -4.39 -0.92
N VAL A 6 16.68 -4.61 -0.85
CA VAL A 6 15.98 -5.06 0.35
C VAL A 6 15.06 -6.21 -0.03
N ASP A 7 15.13 -7.33 0.70
CA ASP A 7 14.11 -8.37 0.65
C ASP A 7 12.98 -8.02 1.62
N ALA A 8 11.75 -7.94 1.13
CA ALA A 8 10.59 -7.64 1.97
C ALA A 8 10.31 -8.73 3.02
N ASN A 9 10.82 -9.95 2.85
CA ASN A 9 10.69 -11.03 3.83
C ASN A 9 11.55 -10.77 5.08
N ASP A 10 12.61 -9.96 4.96
CA ASP A 10 13.48 -9.60 6.08
C ASP A 10 12.96 -8.38 6.88
N ILE A 11 11.83 -7.79 6.45
CA ILE A 11 11.27 -6.59 7.06
C ILE A 11 10.09 -6.93 7.95
N GLU A 12 10.22 -6.64 9.24
CA GLU A 12 9.12 -6.75 10.19
C GLU A 12 7.99 -5.77 9.86
N ALA A 13 6.76 -6.30 9.87
CA ALA A 13 5.58 -5.51 9.59
C ALA A 13 5.17 -4.68 10.81
N GLN A 14 5.10 -3.36 10.63
CA GLN A 14 4.50 -2.45 11.59
C GLN A 14 2.99 -2.66 11.61
N LYS A 15 2.40 -2.65 12.82
CA LYS A 15 0.97 -2.92 13.02
C LYS A 15 0.52 -4.25 12.37
N GLY A 16 1.43 -5.20 12.21
CA GLY A 16 1.18 -6.53 11.65
C GLY A 16 1.03 -6.61 10.12
N VAL A 17 0.92 -5.49 9.40
CA VAL A 17 0.66 -5.52 7.94
C VAL A 17 1.50 -4.56 7.11
N PHE A 18 2.13 -3.53 7.71
CA PHE A 18 2.85 -2.48 6.97
C PHE A 18 4.37 -2.65 7.02
N LYS A 19 5.00 -2.96 5.88
CA LYS A 19 6.46 -2.98 5.75
C LYS A 19 6.96 -1.67 5.11
N PRO A 20 7.77 -0.83 5.81
CA PRO A 20 8.14 0.51 5.37
C PRO A 20 9.31 0.53 4.36
N MET A 21 9.09 -0.07 3.19
CA MET A 21 10.14 -0.34 2.18
C MET A 21 10.90 0.92 1.75
N GLY A 22 10.22 2.04 1.54
CA GLY A 22 10.85 3.30 1.09
C GLY A 22 11.90 3.79 2.08
N ARG A 23 11.56 3.76 3.38
CA ARG A 23 12.51 4.11 4.44
C ARG A 23 13.69 3.15 4.48
N THR A 24 13.44 1.85 4.36
CA THR A 24 14.50 0.83 4.36
C THR A 24 15.44 0.98 3.17
N LEU A 25 14.91 1.36 2.00
CA LEU A 25 15.70 1.63 0.80
C LEU A 25 16.47 2.96 0.85
N GLY A 26 16.07 3.89 1.73
CA GLY A 26 16.60 5.25 1.80
C GLY A 26 15.94 6.22 0.81
N VAL A 27 14.74 5.92 0.31
CA VAL A 27 13.95 6.80 -0.55
C VAL A 27 13.29 7.89 0.29
N SER A 28 13.47 9.15 -0.11
CA SER A 28 12.90 10.32 0.57
C SER A 28 11.89 11.11 -0.26
N ALA A 29 11.83 10.88 -1.58
CA ALA A 29 10.96 11.63 -2.48
C ALA A 29 9.47 11.23 -2.34
N PHE A 30 9.21 9.96 -2.03
CA PHE A 30 7.86 9.41 -1.84
C PHE A 30 7.90 8.17 -0.93
N GLY A 31 6.74 7.79 -0.41
CA GLY A 31 6.58 6.58 0.40
C GLY A 31 6.50 5.32 -0.46
N ILE A 32 7.09 4.23 0.00
CA ILE A 32 6.86 2.89 -0.55
C ILE A 32 6.58 1.98 0.64
N ASN A 33 5.45 1.29 0.61
CA ASN A 33 5.09 0.30 1.62
C ASN A 33 4.68 -0.99 0.93
N GLN A 34 5.04 -2.13 1.50
CA GLN A 34 4.46 -3.42 1.13
C GLN A 34 3.43 -3.80 2.20
N LEU A 35 2.19 -3.99 1.76
CA LEU A 35 1.09 -4.43 2.62
C LEU A 35 0.84 -5.92 2.39
N GLU A 36 0.74 -6.68 3.47
CA GLU A 36 0.39 -8.09 3.45
C GLU A 36 -0.80 -8.33 4.36
N LEU A 37 -1.94 -8.69 3.77
CA LEU A 37 -3.18 -8.96 4.50
C LEU A 37 -3.47 -10.47 4.44
N PRO A 38 -3.74 -11.13 5.59
CA PRO A 38 -4.23 -12.50 5.57
C PRO A 38 -5.67 -12.57 5.03
N PRO A 39 -6.15 -13.74 4.60
CA PRO A 39 -7.52 -13.91 4.15
C PRO A 39 -8.54 -13.42 5.18
N GLY A 40 -9.50 -12.59 4.74
CA GLY A 40 -10.54 -12.02 5.60
C GLY A 40 -10.11 -10.82 6.46
N ALA A 41 -8.86 -10.36 6.36
CA ALA A 41 -8.46 -9.11 7.01
C ALA A 41 -8.93 -7.89 6.22
N GLU A 42 -9.18 -6.80 6.94
CA GLU A 42 -9.58 -5.52 6.38
C GLU A 42 -8.66 -4.41 6.89
N GLY A 43 -8.35 -3.45 6.01
CA GLY A 43 -7.71 -2.18 6.39
C GLY A 43 -8.73 -1.17 6.94
N PRO A 44 -8.27 -0.17 7.71
CA PRO A 44 -9.14 0.92 8.15
C PRO A 44 -9.54 1.81 6.97
N MET A 45 -10.82 2.21 6.94
CA MET A 45 -11.34 3.16 5.97
C MET A 45 -10.79 4.57 6.29
N HIS A 46 -10.14 5.23 5.34
CA HIS A 46 -9.58 6.57 5.50
C HIS A 46 -9.38 7.33 4.18
N ASP A 47 -9.07 8.62 4.29
CA ASP A 47 -8.67 9.52 3.20
C ASP A 47 -7.39 10.27 3.59
N HIS A 48 -6.83 11.00 2.63
CA HIS A 48 -5.63 11.83 2.74
C HIS A 48 -5.92 13.31 2.44
N ALA A 49 -7.17 13.76 2.61
CA ALA A 49 -7.57 15.14 2.30
C ALA A 49 -6.80 16.17 3.16
N SER A 50 -6.37 15.76 4.35
CA SER A 50 -5.66 16.64 5.30
C SER A 50 -4.17 16.81 5.03
N ASP A 51 -3.53 15.86 4.35
CA ASP A 51 -2.09 15.85 4.09
C ASP A 51 -1.74 15.83 2.59
N GLY A 52 -2.75 15.70 1.73
CA GLY A 52 -2.62 15.79 0.27
C GLY A 52 -1.91 14.59 -0.36
N GLN A 53 -1.82 13.45 0.33
CA GLN A 53 -1.15 12.27 -0.22
C GLN A 53 -1.98 11.60 -1.31
N GLU A 54 -1.36 11.44 -2.47
CA GLU A 54 -1.79 10.51 -3.52
C GLU A 54 -1.21 9.13 -3.27
N GLU A 55 -1.95 8.08 -3.62
CA GLU A 55 -1.47 6.72 -3.48
C GLU A 55 -1.69 5.87 -4.73
N VAL A 56 -0.76 4.94 -4.92
CA VAL A 56 -0.85 3.91 -5.95
C VAL A 56 -0.68 2.54 -5.31
N TYR A 57 -1.70 1.71 -5.42
CA TYR A 57 -1.64 0.29 -5.08
C TYR A 57 -1.24 -0.53 -6.28
N VAL A 58 -0.29 -1.43 -6.09
CA VAL A 58 0.15 -2.39 -7.09
C VAL A 58 -0.02 -3.79 -6.52
N ILE A 59 -0.84 -4.60 -7.18
CA ILE A 59 -1.11 -5.96 -6.72
C ILE A 59 -0.04 -6.87 -7.30
N VAL A 60 0.91 -7.26 -6.45
CA VAL A 60 2.06 -8.08 -6.83
C VAL A 60 1.88 -9.56 -6.50
N ARG A 61 0.95 -9.88 -5.59
CA ARG A 61 0.62 -11.26 -5.19
C ARG A 61 -0.81 -11.33 -4.63
N GLY A 62 -1.47 -12.47 -4.86
CA GLY A 62 -2.79 -12.75 -4.29
C GLY A 62 -3.92 -11.98 -4.98
N ASN A 63 -5.03 -11.83 -4.26
CA ASN A 63 -6.21 -11.09 -4.69
C ASN A 63 -6.92 -10.50 -3.46
N GLY A 64 -7.90 -9.64 -3.71
CA GLY A 64 -8.74 -9.05 -2.67
C GLY A 64 -9.76 -8.10 -3.27
N THR A 65 -10.30 -7.22 -2.44
CA THR A 65 -11.24 -6.18 -2.87
C THR A 65 -10.78 -4.85 -2.28
N ILE A 66 -10.85 -3.78 -3.06
CA ILE A 66 -10.75 -2.42 -2.54
C ILE A 66 -12.12 -1.76 -2.56
N ARG A 67 -12.43 -1.04 -1.49
CA ARG A 67 -13.63 -0.21 -1.40
C ARG A 67 -13.20 1.22 -1.71
N LEU A 68 -13.87 1.87 -2.67
CA LEU A 68 -13.58 3.23 -3.11
C LEU A 68 -14.91 4.00 -3.16
N ASP A 69 -15.10 4.94 -2.24
CA ASP A 69 -16.34 5.73 -2.10
C ASP A 69 -17.64 4.90 -2.12
N GLY A 70 -17.61 3.72 -1.50
CA GLY A 70 -18.75 2.80 -1.43
C GLY A 70 -18.93 1.88 -2.65
N THR A 71 -18.04 1.96 -3.64
CA THR A 71 -17.94 0.97 -4.73
C THR A 71 -16.90 -0.08 -4.37
N GLU A 72 -17.13 -1.34 -4.75
CA GLU A 72 -16.18 -2.43 -4.54
C GLU A 72 -15.55 -2.86 -5.85
N GLU A 73 -14.22 -2.92 -5.88
CA GLU A 73 -13.45 -3.34 -7.05
C GLU A 73 -12.60 -4.56 -6.71
N HIS A 74 -12.73 -5.63 -7.51
CA HIS A 74 -11.91 -6.82 -7.33
C HIS A 74 -10.47 -6.56 -7.78
N LEU A 75 -9.53 -6.96 -6.93
CA LEU A 75 -8.10 -6.80 -7.13
C LEU A 75 -7.43 -8.15 -7.37
N GLU A 76 -6.55 -8.20 -8.36
CA GLU A 76 -5.72 -9.35 -8.69
C GLU A 76 -4.37 -8.88 -9.24
N VAL A 77 -3.41 -9.80 -9.34
CA VAL A 77 -2.06 -9.50 -9.79
C VAL A 77 -2.06 -8.77 -11.13
N GLY A 78 -1.31 -7.68 -11.22
CA GLY A 78 -1.21 -6.84 -12.42
C GLY A 78 -2.21 -5.69 -12.47
N LYS A 79 -3.15 -5.58 -11.51
CA LYS A 79 -3.96 -4.38 -11.35
C LYS A 79 -3.19 -3.28 -10.61
N TYR A 80 -3.42 -2.05 -11.06
CA TYR A 80 -2.90 -0.82 -10.47
C TYR A 80 -4.10 0.05 -10.10
N VAL A 81 -4.09 0.63 -8.90
CA VAL A 81 -5.15 1.53 -8.43
C VAL A 81 -4.51 2.83 -8.02
N PHE A 82 -4.93 3.93 -8.64
CA PHE A 82 -4.64 5.27 -8.17
C PHE A 82 -5.76 5.74 -7.26
N VAL A 83 -5.42 6.34 -6.12
CA VAL A 83 -6.39 6.98 -5.22
C VAL A 83 -5.96 8.43 -4.97
N PRO A 84 -6.79 9.41 -5.34
CA PRO A 84 -6.53 10.82 -5.04
C PRO A 84 -6.76 11.11 -3.54
N PRO A 85 -6.22 12.22 -3.01
CA PRO A 85 -6.22 12.49 -1.57
C PRO A 85 -7.62 12.49 -0.92
N GLU A 86 -8.63 12.99 -1.63
CA GLU A 86 -9.98 13.19 -1.08
C GLU A 86 -10.83 11.91 -1.08
N GLN A 87 -10.38 10.85 -1.74
CA GLN A 87 -11.14 9.62 -1.90
C GLN A 87 -10.96 8.69 -0.70
N LYS A 88 -12.08 8.18 -0.16
CA LYS A 88 -12.06 7.23 0.95
C LYS A 88 -11.87 5.81 0.46
N ARG A 89 -10.98 5.07 1.15
CA ARG A 89 -10.70 3.66 0.91
C ARG A 89 -10.39 2.88 2.19
#